data_AF-A0A1R1EC49-F1
#
_entry.id   AF-A0A1R1EC49-F1
#
_cell.length_a   1.000
_cell.length_b   1.000
_cell.length_c   1.000
_cell.angle_alpha   90.00
_cell.angle_beta   90.00
_cell.angle_gamma   90.00
#
_symmetry.space_group_name_H-M   'P 1'
#
loop_
_entity.id
_entity.type
_entity.pdbx_description
1 polymer ?
#
loop_
_entity_poly.entity_id
_entity_poly.type
_entity_poly.pdbx_seq_one_letter_code
_entity_poly.pdbx_strand_id
1 'polypeptide(L)'
;MAIKGQKFKTYSEELKMEAVRLHVEEKWTYRQINDHLGIQDQGRMKRWMRKYREKGEFGLLDQRGRRKEYLDQERYVQQLKRENTMLKKCLEIWIQEGKNSASSSLNKQRTSAK
;
A
#
# COMPACT_ATOMS: atom_id res chain seq x y z
N MET A 1 -6.53 -19.55 27.42
CA MET A 1 -7.81 -18.81 27.57
C MET A 1 -7.53 -17.45 28.16
N ALA A 2 -8.23 -16.39 27.74
CA ALA A 2 -8.09 -15.07 28.35
C ALA A 2 -8.86 -15.03 29.67
N ILE A 3 -8.26 -14.48 30.73
CA ILE A 3 -8.89 -14.39 32.05
C ILE A 3 -9.74 -13.12 32.09
N LYS A 4 -10.98 -13.21 32.56
CA LYS A 4 -11.89 -12.07 32.71
C LYS A 4 -11.22 -11.01 33.60
N GLY A 5 -11.09 -9.78 33.09
CA GLY A 5 -10.41 -8.68 33.79
C GLY A 5 -8.91 -8.54 33.50
N GLN A 6 -8.32 -9.40 32.66
CA GLN A 6 -6.94 -9.26 32.23
C GLN A 6 -6.74 -7.95 31.45
N LYS A 7 -5.90 -7.06 31.98
CA LYS A 7 -5.48 -5.83 31.30
C LYS A 7 -4.24 -6.12 30.45
N PHE A 8 -4.34 -5.83 29.16
CA PHE A 8 -3.20 -5.94 28.24
C PHE A 8 -2.45 -4.62 28.16
N LYS A 9 -1.11 -4.67 28.25
CA LYS A 9 -0.27 -3.51 27.92
C LYS A 9 -0.41 -3.17 26.44
N THR A 10 -0.79 -1.92 26.19
CA THR A 10 -0.80 -1.28 24.88
C THR A 10 0.52 -0.55 24.68
N TYR A 11 1.09 -0.66 23.50
CA TYR A 11 2.32 0.04 23.10
C TYR A 11 1.98 1.00 21.97
N SER A 12 2.54 2.21 22.01
CA SER A 12 2.39 3.21 20.95
C SER A 12 2.95 2.71 19.63
N GLU A 13 2.49 3.29 18.53
CA GLU A 13 2.98 2.97 17.18
C GLU A 13 4.46 3.35 17.06
N GLU A 14 4.84 4.52 17.59
CA GLU A 14 6.23 5.00 17.64
C GLU A 14 7.18 4.00 18.32
N LEU A 15 6.79 3.45 19.48
CA LEU A 15 7.63 2.48 20.19
C LEU A 15 7.81 1.19 19.40
N LYS A 16 6.76 0.73 18.71
CA LYS A 16 6.85 -0.46 17.84
C LYS A 16 7.78 -0.21 16.67
N MET A 17 7.72 0.98 16.08
CA MET A 17 8.59 1.38 14.97
C MET A 17 10.05 1.45 15.42
N GLU A 18 10.32 2.05 16.57
CA GLU A 18 11.65 2.11 17.15
C GLU A 18 12.22 0.71 17.40
N ALA A 19 11.41 -0.19 17.98
CA ALA A 19 11.81 -1.57 18.20
C ALA A 19 12.21 -2.29 16.91
N VAL A 20 11.50 -2.04 15.81
CA VAL A 20 11.84 -2.61 14.50
C VAL A 20 13.09 -1.97 13.92
N ARG A 21 13.23 -0.64 14.02
CA ARG A 21 14.43 0.10 13.58
C ARG A 21 15.70 -0.47 14.23
N LEU A 22 15.70 -0.59 15.56
CA LEU A 22 16.83 -1.15 16.33
C LEU A 22 17.20 -2.57 15.86
N HIS A 23 16.21 -3.39 15.49
CA HIS A 23 16.49 -4.72 14.98
C HIS A 23 17.03 -4.73 13.55
N VAL A 24 16.44 -3.91 12.67
CA VAL A 24 16.73 -3.96 11.23
C VAL A 24 18.02 -3.21 10.91
N GLU A 25 18.22 -2.04 11.48
CA GLU A 25 19.36 -1.15 11.21
C GLU A 25 20.54 -1.51 12.11
N GLU A 26 20.31 -1.50 13.43
CA GLU A 26 21.38 -1.68 14.41
C GLU A 26 21.67 -3.16 14.74
N LYS A 27 20.87 -4.10 14.19
CA LYS A 27 21.02 -5.56 14.38
C LYS A 27 20.90 -6.03 15.83
N TRP A 28 20.17 -5.29 16.67
CA TRP A 28 19.97 -5.68 18.07
C TRP A 28 19.16 -6.97 18.17
N THR A 29 19.48 -7.79 19.18
CA THR A 29 18.68 -8.98 19.49
C THR A 29 17.34 -8.58 20.11
N TYR A 30 16.33 -9.44 19.97
CA TYR A 30 15.02 -9.20 20.58
C TYR A 30 15.09 -9.02 22.10
N ARG A 31 16.05 -9.67 22.76
CA ARG A 31 16.25 -9.50 24.20
C ARG A 31 16.75 -8.10 24.53
N GLN A 32 17.79 -7.63 23.84
CA GLN A 32 18.32 -6.27 24.04
C GLN A 32 17.24 -5.20 23.80
N ILE A 33 16.43 -5.37 22.75
CA ILE A 33 15.34 -4.43 22.45
C ILE A 33 14.27 -4.46 23.54
N ASN A 34 13.89 -5.64 24.02
CA ASN A 34 12.90 -5.75 25.09
C ASN A 34 13.39 -5.13 26.39
N ASP A 35 14.67 -5.35 26.74
CA ASP A 35 15.28 -4.79 27.94
C ASP A 35 15.39 -3.26 27.82
N HIS A 36 15.77 -2.75 26.66
CA HIS A 36 15.90 -1.31 26.38
C HIS A 36 14.56 -0.57 26.37
N LEU A 37 13.52 -1.16 25.77
CA LEU A 37 12.19 -0.54 25.66
C LEU A 37 11.24 -0.92 26.82
N GLY A 38 11.71 -1.66 27.82
CA GLY A 38 10.91 -2.08 28.98
C GLY A 38 9.76 -3.04 28.63
N ILE A 39 9.92 -3.84 27.57
CA ILE A 39 8.92 -4.79 27.09
C ILE A 39 9.04 -6.10 27.88
N GLN A 40 8.11 -6.32 28.80
CA GLN A 40 8.12 -7.51 29.66
C GLN A 40 7.83 -8.83 28.92
N ASP A 41 7.18 -8.76 27.76
CA ASP A 41 6.73 -9.92 27.00
C ASP A 41 7.77 -10.32 25.96
N GLN A 42 8.56 -11.37 26.26
CA GLN A 42 9.64 -11.84 25.39
C GLN A 42 9.17 -12.26 23.99
N GLY A 43 7.91 -12.69 23.85
CA GLY A 43 7.30 -13.06 22.58
C GLY A 43 6.71 -11.88 21.81
N ARG A 44 6.76 -10.66 22.35
CA ARG A 44 6.19 -9.45 21.74
C ARG A 44 6.95 -9.08 20.48
N MET A 45 8.28 -8.99 20.56
CA MET A 45 9.11 -8.60 19.43
C MET A 45 8.99 -9.58 18.25
N LYS A 46 8.93 -10.89 18.53
CA LYS A 46 8.69 -11.92 17.50
C LYS A 46 7.38 -11.67 16.74
N ARG A 47 6.31 -11.30 17.43
CA ARG A 47 5.01 -10.99 16.80
C ARG A 47 5.06 -9.71 15.98
N TRP A 48 5.71 -8.66 16.49
CA TRP A 48 5.88 -7.41 15.74
C TRP A 48 6.71 -7.62 14.47
N MET A 49 7.84 -8.32 14.57
CA MET A 49 8.67 -8.66 13.41
C MET A 49 7.93 -9.50 12.37
N ARG A 50 7.11 -10.47 12.80
CA ARG A 50 6.30 -11.25 11.85
C ARG A 50 5.35 -10.35 11.06
N LYS A 51 4.60 -9.48 11.75
CA LYS A 51 3.67 -8.54 11.10
C LYS A 51 4.40 -7.54 10.20
N TYR A 52 5.56 -7.07 10.63
CA TYR A 52 6.40 -6.16 9.86
C TYR A 52 6.92 -6.82 8.56
N ARG A 53 7.33 -8.09 8.61
CA ARG A 53 7.74 -8.82 7.40
C ARG A 53 6.59 -9.04 6.42
N GLU A 54 5.37 -9.24 6.92
CA GLU A 54 4.19 -9.49 6.08
C GLU A 54 3.63 -8.21 5.46
N LYS A 55 3.60 -7.10 6.20
CA LYS A 55 2.85 -5.88 5.83
C LYS A 55 3.63 -4.57 6.00
N GLY A 56 4.92 -4.65 6.31
CA GLY A 56 5.71 -3.48 6.68
C GLY A 56 5.17 -2.77 7.92
N GLU A 57 5.33 -1.45 7.95
CA GLU A 57 4.88 -0.58 9.04
C GLU A 57 3.37 -0.69 9.31
N PHE A 58 2.56 -0.90 8.25
CA PHE A 58 1.12 -1.10 8.37
C PHE A 58 0.74 -2.30 9.25
N GLY A 59 1.62 -3.30 9.34
CA GLY A 59 1.44 -4.44 10.23
C GLY A 59 1.51 -4.09 11.72
N LEU A 60 2.13 -2.96 12.07
CA LEU A 60 2.33 -2.53 13.46
C LEU A 60 1.23 -1.59 13.98
N LEU A 61 0.49 -0.96 13.07
CA LEU A 61 -0.65 -0.10 13.39
C LEU A 61 -1.73 -0.85 14.18
N ASP A 62 -2.37 -0.16 15.13
CA ASP A 62 -3.54 -0.74 15.80
C ASP A 62 -4.77 -0.64 14.89
N GLN A 63 -5.33 -1.78 14.53
CA GLN A 63 -6.47 -1.89 13.63
C GLN A 63 -7.82 -1.98 14.38
N ARG A 64 -7.79 -2.02 15.71
CA ARG A 64 -9.02 -2.05 16.52
C ARG A 64 -9.84 -0.78 16.31
N GLY A 65 -11.12 -0.92 15.99
CA GLY A 65 -12.03 0.21 15.80
C GLY A 65 -11.84 1.00 14.49
N ARG A 66 -10.81 0.72 13.69
CA ARG A 66 -10.64 1.31 12.36
C ARG A 66 -11.43 0.48 11.34
N ARG A 67 -12.44 1.09 10.69
CA ARG A 67 -13.17 0.47 9.56
C ARG A 67 -12.19 0.21 8.41
N LYS A 68 -12.46 -0.84 7.63
CA LYS A 68 -11.69 -1.45 6.50
C LYS A 68 -11.18 -0.51 5.39
N GLU A 69 -11.21 0.80 5.56
CA GLU A 69 -10.87 1.79 4.53
C GLU A 69 -9.44 1.62 4.01
N TYR A 70 -8.52 1.15 4.86
CA TYR A 70 -7.14 0.81 4.46
C TYR A 70 -6.96 -0.55 3.78
N LEU A 71 -7.93 -1.46 3.91
CA LEU A 71 -7.82 -2.84 3.42
C LEU A 71 -8.15 -2.98 1.93
N ASP A 72 -8.67 -1.91 1.29
CA ASP A 72 -9.05 -1.93 -0.13
C ASP A 72 -8.17 -1.02 -0.99
N GLN A 73 -6.99 -0.62 -0.52
CA GLN A 73 -6.05 0.18 -1.32
C GLN A 73 -5.62 -0.57 -2.59
N GLU A 74 -5.39 -1.88 -2.51
CA GLU A 74 -5.07 -2.69 -3.69
C GLU A 74 -6.23 -2.74 -4.70
N ARG A 75 -7.47 -2.89 -4.23
CA ARG A 75 -8.65 -2.88 -5.11
C ARG A 75 -8.90 -1.50 -5.69
N TYR A 76 -8.67 -0.45 -4.92
CA TYR A 76 -8.72 0.94 -5.38
C TYR A 76 -7.65 1.19 -6.45
N VAL A 77 -6.41 0.73 -6.22
CA VAL A 77 -5.33 0.81 -7.22
C VAL A 77 -5.67 -0.01 -8.47
N GLN A 78 -6.27 -1.20 -8.32
CA GLN A 78 -6.71 -2.00 -9.47
C GLN A 78 -7.84 -1.31 -10.25
N GLN A 79 -8.80 -0.70 -9.56
CA GLN A 79 -9.86 0.08 -10.17
C GLN A 79 -9.29 1.28 -10.94
N LEU A 80 -8.43 2.07 -10.29
CA LEU A 80 -7.74 3.19 -10.93
C LEU A 80 -6.91 2.76 -12.14
N LYS A 81 -6.24 1.61 -12.08
CA LYS A 81 -5.52 1.06 -13.24
C LYS A 81 -6.46 0.73 -14.38
N ARG A 82 -7.60 0.08 -14.10
CA ARG A 82 -8.63 -0.22 -15.11
C ARG A 82 -9.19 1.06 -15.73
N GLU A 83 -9.55 2.06 -14.93
CA GLU A 83 -10.02 3.36 -15.40
C GLU A 83 -8.97 4.04 -16.29
N ASN A 84 -7.70 4.08 -15.85
CA ASN A 84 -6.60 4.61 -16.66
C ASN A 84 -6.43 3.87 -17.98
N THR A 85 -6.56 2.53 -17.99
CA THR A 85 -6.46 1.76 -19.23
C THR A 85 -7.58 2.10 -20.21
N MET A 86 -8.81 2.27 -19.72
CA MET A 86 -9.96 2.65 -20.54
C MET A 86 -9.79 4.07 -21.09
N LEU A 87 -9.41 5.03 -20.25
CA LEU A 87 -9.17 6.41 -20.65
C LEU A 87 -8.06 6.52 -21.71
N LYS A 88 -6.96 5.79 -21.55
CA LYS A 88 -5.88 5.75 -22.54
C LYS A 88 -6.36 5.21 -23.90
N LYS A 89 -7.15 4.13 -23.90
CA LYS A 89 -7.73 3.59 -25.14
C LYS A 89 -8.71 4.56 -25.81
N CYS A 90 -9.55 5.24 -25.03
CA CYS A 90 -10.46 6.26 -25.56
C CYS A 90 -9.69 7.42 -26.22
N LEU A 91 -8.62 7.89 -25.57
CA LEU A 91 -7.74 8.92 -26.14
C LEU A 91 -7.07 8.46 -27.43
N GLU A 92 -6.60 7.22 -27.48
CA GLU A 92 -5.94 6.65 -28.66
C GLU A 92 -6.89 6.59 -29.86
N ILE A 93 -8.14 6.13 -29.65
CA ILE A 93 -9.18 6.13 -30.69
C ILE A 93 -9.46 7.56 -31.17
N TRP A 94 -9.61 8.51 -30.26
CA TRP A 94 -9.90 9.90 -30.62
C TRP A 94 -8.78 10.54 -31.45
N ILE A 95 -7.52 10.30 -31.07
CA ILE A 95 -6.34 10.74 -31.84
C ILE A 95 -6.31 10.08 -33.22
N GLN A 96 -6.65 8.79 -33.32
CA GLN A 96 -6.69 8.06 -34.58
C GLN A 96 -7.77 8.58 -35.53
N GLU A 97 -8.98 8.85 -35.02
CA GLU A 97 -10.07 9.46 -35.78
C GLU A 97 -9.68 10.84 -36.30
N GLY A 98 -9.03 11.67 -35.48
CA GLY A 98 -8.51 12.98 -35.92
C GLY A 98 -7.51 12.86 -37.09
N LYS A 99 -6.62 11.87 -37.05
CA LYS A 99 -5.65 11.60 -38.12
C LYS A 99 -6.30 11.02 -39.38
N ASN A 100 -7.27 10.11 -39.23
CA ASN A 100 -8.03 9.51 -40.32
C ASN A 100 -8.93 10.54 -41.04
N SER A 101 -9.52 11.47 -40.29
CA SER A 101 -10.32 12.57 -40.85
C SER A 101 -9.46 13.53 -41.69
N ALA A 102 -8.28 13.90 -41.20
CA ALA A 102 -7.32 14.74 -41.92
C ALA A 102 -6.79 14.07 -43.21
N SER A 103 -6.48 12.78 -43.16
CA SER A 103 -6.01 12.03 -44.35
C SER A 103 -7.12 11.81 -45.38
N SER A 104 -8.37 11.58 -44.95
CA SER A 104 -9.52 11.50 -45.87
C SER A 104 -9.79 12.83 -46.59
N SER A 105 -9.64 13.96 -45.87
CA SER A 105 -9.84 15.30 -46.43
C SER A 105 -8.77 15.65 -47.47
N LEU A 106 -7.50 15.28 -47.23
CA LEU A 106 -6.41 15.44 -48.20
C LEU A 106 -6.61 14.61 -49.46
N ASN A 107 -7.04 13.35 -49.33
CA ASN A 107 -7.26 12.49 -50.50
C ASN A 107 -8.43 12.99 -51.36
N LYS A 108 -9.48 13.55 -50.75
CA LYS A 108 -10.64 14.11 -51.47
C LYS A 108 -10.29 15.36 -52.29
N GLN A 109 -9.37 16.20 -51.80
CA GLN A 109 -8.85 17.35 -52.54
C GLN A 109 -7.96 16.92 -53.73
N ARG A 110 -7.16 15.87 -53.57
CA ARG A 110 -6.30 15.33 -54.65
C ARG A 110 -7.07 14.69 -55.80
N THR A 111 -8.20 14.04 -55.52
CA THR A 111 -9.04 13.40 -56.55
C THR A 111 -9.87 14.40 -57.36
N SER A 112 -10.12 15.60 -56.82
CA SER A 112 -10.91 16.64 -57.49
C SER A 112 -10.07 17.61 -58.34
N ALA A 113 -8.74 17.48 -58.30
CA ALA A 113 -7.79 18.31 -59.05
C ALA A 113 -7.16 17.57 -60.26
N LYS A 114 -7.80 16.48 -60.72
CA LYS A 114 -7.47 15.75 -61.95
C LYS A 114 -8.58 15.87 -62.96
#